data_AF-A0A0F2NNS7-F1
#
_entry.id   AF-A0A0F2NNS7-F1
#
_cell.length_a   1.000
_cell.length_b   1.000
_cell.length_c   1.000
_cell.angle_alpha   90.00
_cell.angle_beta   90.00
_cell.angle_gamma   90.00
#
_symmetry.space_group_name_H-M   'P 1'
#
loop_
_entity.id
_entity.type
_entity.pdbx_description
1 polymer ?
#
loop_
_entity_poly.entity_id
_entity_poly.type
_entity_poly.pdbx_seq_one_letter_code
_entity_poly.pdbx_strand_id
1 'polypeptide(L)'
;MSENRTRPGKKGRIALSAARAALLLAGGFILYIMAVQVWHFATTSLVKTGALTAGELKKLYMAEGVLIRNETVITSPADGELVLLLKPGERVRAGDNIAEVRTIGEDWGIPARSALIRATGTGVINLAVDGLEGVLNPAQTDILEVVKLNQVKTKGYAVVREGQRIKCSKGQAVLKIVDNLSPLIIALQAPGGFPAGVMKKGESITMLWENQELTGSIAENPVVSSTTGQWLVIRLHSYPANLMSIRSSSFELVGGKVSGCIVSAKSLVKKGGQEGLYIMTKQSIHWVPVKVEGAVNDSAAVSGEQIAPGVSYVLNPNWLLTGN
;
A
#
# COMPACT_ATOMS: atom_id res chain seq x y z
N MET A 1 -107.64 -4.36 -37.36
CA MET A 1 -107.00 -3.17 -36.78
C MET A 1 -105.70 -3.64 -36.12
N SER A 2 -104.55 -3.44 -36.77
CA SER A 2 -103.25 -3.92 -36.28
C SER A 2 -102.50 -2.80 -35.57
N GLU A 3 -101.93 -3.17 -34.42
CA GLU A 3 -101.22 -2.33 -33.47
C GLU A 3 -99.75 -2.15 -33.93
N ASN A 4 -99.33 -0.92 -34.20
CA ASN A 4 -98.00 -0.59 -34.71
C ASN A 4 -97.05 -0.30 -33.54
N ARG A 5 -96.19 -1.27 -33.18
CA ARG A 5 -95.12 -1.10 -32.18
C ARG A 5 -93.92 -0.38 -32.79
N THR A 6 -93.63 0.84 -32.34
CA THR A 6 -92.41 1.57 -32.67
C THR A 6 -91.20 1.01 -31.91
N ARG A 7 -90.16 0.61 -32.65
CA ARG A 7 -88.88 0.12 -32.11
C ARG A 7 -88.01 1.32 -31.67
N PRO A 8 -87.36 1.30 -30.48
CA PRO A 8 -86.48 2.39 -30.06
C PRO A 8 -85.15 2.37 -30.84
N GLY A 9 -84.66 3.57 -31.17
CA GLY A 9 -83.60 3.81 -32.13
C GLY A 9 -82.18 3.38 -31.72
N LYS A 10 -81.45 2.85 -32.70
CA LYS A 10 -80.03 2.41 -32.64
C LYS A 10 -79.01 3.48 -32.19
N LYS A 11 -79.38 4.76 -32.05
CA LYS A 11 -78.45 5.87 -31.77
C LYS A 11 -77.76 5.78 -30.39
N GLY A 12 -78.44 5.26 -29.35
CA GLY A 12 -77.85 5.13 -28.01
C GLY A 12 -76.75 4.08 -27.86
N ARG A 13 -76.76 3.02 -28.69
CA ARG A 13 -75.75 1.94 -28.62
C ARG A 13 -74.43 2.34 -29.26
N ILE A 14 -74.45 3.19 -30.29
CA ILE A 14 -73.25 3.66 -31.01
C ILE A 14 -72.51 4.73 -30.17
N ALA A 15 -73.24 5.62 -29.50
CA ALA A 15 -72.66 6.60 -28.59
C ALA A 15 -71.99 5.92 -27.37
N LEU A 16 -72.61 4.88 -26.82
CA LEU A 16 -72.05 4.13 -25.69
C LEU A 16 -70.80 3.32 -26.08
N SER A 17 -70.75 2.75 -27.29
CA SER A 17 -69.56 2.06 -27.80
C SER A 17 -68.41 3.02 -28.11
N ALA A 18 -68.71 4.22 -28.63
CA ALA A 18 -67.70 5.26 -28.87
C ALA A 18 -67.11 5.79 -27.56
N ALA A 19 -67.93 6.00 -26.52
CA ALA A 19 -67.47 6.42 -25.21
C ALA A 19 -66.56 5.37 -24.53
N ARG A 20 -66.87 4.07 -24.68
CA ARG A 20 -66.01 2.98 -24.18
C ARG A 20 -64.68 2.91 -24.93
N ALA A 21 -64.69 3.10 -26.26
CA ALA A 21 -63.47 3.16 -27.05
C ALA A 21 -62.57 4.35 -26.63
N ALA A 22 -63.17 5.52 -26.40
CA ALA A 22 -62.44 6.70 -25.93
C ALA A 22 -61.81 6.49 -24.53
N LEU A 23 -62.52 5.85 -23.60
CA LEU A 23 -61.98 5.51 -22.27
C LEU A 23 -60.83 4.51 -22.34
N LEU A 24 -60.89 3.51 -23.23
CA LEU A 24 -59.80 2.55 -23.42
C LEU A 24 -58.56 3.22 -24.03
N LEU A 25 -58.74 4.12 -25.00
CA LEU A 25 -57.64 4.89 -25.58
C LEU A 25 -57.00 5.84 -24.55
N ALA A 26 -57.81 6.53 -23.75
CA ALA A 26 -57.31 7.39 -22.67
C ALA A 26 -56.56 6.59 -21.60
N GLY A 27 -57.09 5.43 -21.20
CA GLY A 27 -56.41 4.52 -20.27
C GLY A 27 -55.09 3.99 -20.83
N GLY A 28 -55.05 3.62 -22.12
CA GLY A 28 -53.82 3.21 -22.81
C GLY A 28 -52.79 4.33 -22.88
N PHE A 29 -53.21 5.56 -23.14
CA PHE A 29 -52.33 6.73 -23.19
C PHE A 29 -51.75 7.06 -21.80
N ILE A 30 -52.54 6.97 -20.74
CA ILE A 30 -52.07 7.14 -19.36
C ILE A 30 -51.07 6.04 -18.98
N LEU A 31 -51.35 4.78 -19.34
CA LEU A 31 -50.42 3.66 -19.12
C LEU A 31 -49.11 3.86 -19.89
N TYR A 32 -49.16 4.39 -21.11
CA TYR A 32 -47.98 4.73 -21.89
C TYR A 32 -47.15 5.83 -21.20
N ILE A 33 -47.77 6.92 -20.75
CA ILE A 33 -47.08 7.98 -20.00
C ILE A 33 -46.47 7.42 -18.72
N MET A 34 -47.22 6.62 -17.95
CA MET A 34 -46.71 5.98 -16.74
C MET A 34 -45.54 5.04 -17.03
N ALA A 35 -45.60 4.25 -18.11
CA ALA A 35 -44.49 3.39 -18.51
C ALA A 35 -43.24 4.21 -18.87
N VAL A 36 -43.39 5.30 -19.62
CA VAL A 36 -42.29 6.22 -19.93
C VAL A 36 -41.72 6.85 -18.66
N GLN A 37 -42.57 7.22 -17.71
CA GLN A 37 -42.16 7.89 -16.46
C GLN A 37 -41.50 6.93 -15.48
N VAL A 38 -42.01 5.70 -15.36
CA VAL A 38 -41.36 4.60 -14.61
C VAL A 38 -40.03 4.23 -15.26
N TRP A 39 -39.96 4.17 -16.59
CA TRP A 39 -38.72 3.92 -17.32
C TRP A 39 -37.68 5.02 -17.06
N HIS A 40 -38.07 6.29 -17.17
CA HIS A 40 -37.20 7.43 -16.89
C HIS A 40 -36.74 7.45 -15.42
N PHE A 41 -37.60 7.05 -14.48
CA PHE A 41 -37.26 6.98 -13.06
C PHE A 41 -36.32 5.80 -12.75
N ALA A 42 -36.54 4.64 -13.39
CA ALA A 42 -35.71 3.46 -13.24
C ALA A 42 -34.30 3.69 -13.81
N THR A 43 -34.18 4.32 -14.99
CA THR A 43 -32.87 4.60 -15.60
C THR A 43 -32.06 5.60 -14.77
N THR A 44 -32.69 6.60 -14.14
CA THR A 44 -31.97 7.55 -13.26
C THR A 44 -31.60 6.95 -11.91
N SER A 45 -32.40 6.02 -11.37
CA SER A 45 -32.19 5.47 -10.02
C SER A 45 -31.13 4.36 -9.96
N LEU A 46 -30.82 3.71 -11.09
CA LEU A 46 -29.79 2.67 -11.16
C LEU A 46 -28.40 3.19 -11.58
N VAL A 47 -28.28 4.47 -11.97
CA VAL A 47 -27.01 5.10 -12.32
C VAL A 47 -26.26 5.48 -11.04
N LYS A 48 -25.14 4.80 -10.79
CA LYS A 48 -24.24 5.11 -9.69
C LYS A 48 -23.31 6.23 -10.13
N THR A 49 -23.14 7.24 -9.30
CA THR A 49 -22.22 8.36 -9.54
C THR A 49 -21.14 8.44 -8.48
N GLY A 50 -20.01 9.03 -8.86
CA GLY A 50 -18.93 9.41 -7.97
C GLY A 50 -18.52 10.86 -8.24
N ALA A 51 -17.89 11.51 -7.28
CA ALA A 51 -17.27 12.82 -7.49
C ALA A 51 -15.83 12.65 -7.96
N LEU A 52 -15.42 13.44 -8.96
CA LEU A 52 -14.03 13.51 -9.38
C LEU A 52 -13.17 14.04 -8.23
N THR A 53 -12.03 13.40 -8.00
CA THR A 53 -11.07 13.82 -6.98
C THR A 53 -9.70 14.00 -7.64
N ALA A 54 -9.05 15.13 -7.38
CA ALA A 54 -7.66 15.29 -7.78
C ALA A 54 -6.79 14.34 -6.95
N GLY A 55 -5.88 13.63 -7.61
CA GLY A 55 -4.99 12.70 -6.94
C GLY A 55 -3.83 12.28 -7.83
N GLU A 56 -3.04 11.37 -7.29
CA GLU A 56 -1.88 10.80 -7.96
C GLU A 56 -1.95 9.28 -7.89
N LEU A 57 -1.86 8.62 -9.04
CA LEU A 57 -1.70 7.17 -9.12
C LEU A 57 -0.21 6.84 -9.09
N LYS A 58 0.17 6.02 -8.11
CA LYS A 58 1.53 5.49 -8.00
C LYS A 58 1.56 4.08 -8.59
N LYS A 59 2.46 3.83 -9.53
CA LYS A 59 2.72 2.47 -10.01
C LYS A 59 3.69 1.79 -9.04
N LEU A 60 3.17 0.86 -8.25
CA LEU A 60 3.88 0.20 -7.17
C LEU A 60 4.43 -1.16 -7.63
N TYR A 61 5.63 -1.48 -7.17
CA TYR A 61 6.30 -2.75 -7.45
C TYR A 61 6.81 -3.35 -6.16
N MET A 62 6.33 -4.54 -5.81
CA MET A 62 6.72 -5.24 -4.59
C MET A 62 8.15 -5.79 -4.68
N ALA A 63 8.95 -5.59 -3.64
CA ALA A 63 10.29 -6.16 -3.50
C ALA A 63 10.63 -6.46 -2.04
N GLU A 64 11.26 -7.61 -1.79
CA GLU A 64 11.83 -7.94 -0.48
C GLU A 64 13.24 -7.36 -0.36
N GLY A 65 13.48 -6.59 0.71
CA GLY A 65 14.77 -5.95 0.97
C GLY A 65 15.42 -6.45 2.25
N VAL A 66 16.72 -6.69 2.19
CA VAL A 66 17.58 -6.95 3.35
C VAL A 66 18.11 -5.64 3.90
N LEU A 67 17.96 -5.45 5.20
CA LEU A 67 18.35 -4.26 5.94
C LEU A 67 19.77 -4.43 6.49
N ILE A 68 20.66 -3.53 6.08
CA ILE A 68 22.09 -3.54 6.37
C ILE A 68 22.45 -2.27 7.12
N ARG A 69 23.13 -2.45 8.25
CA ARG A 69 23.46 -1.37 9.19
C ARG A 69 24.64 -1.78 10.06
N ASN A 70 25.26 -0.81 10.71
CA ASN A 70 26.38 -1.10 11.59
C ASN A 70 25.85 -1.65 12.93
N GLU A 71 26.23 -2.88 13.28
CA GLU A 71 25.81 -3.54 14.50
C GLU A 71 27.06 -3.98 15.28
N THR A 72 27.16 -3.57 16.55
CA THR A 72 28.29 -3.95 17.41
C THR A 72 27.83 -5.00 18.42
N VAL A 73 28.42 -6.18 18.36
CA VAL A 73 28.15 -7.27 19.31
C VAL A 73 28.83 -6.97 20.64
N ILE A 74 28.09 -7.21 21.73
CA ILE A 74 28.60 -7.16 23.09
C ILE A 74 28.64 -8.58 23.63
N THR A 75 29.79 -8.98 24.16
CA THR A 75 30.03 -10.31 24.72
C THR A 75 30.06 -10.28 26.23
N SER A 76 29.73 -11.42 26.85
CA SER A 76 29.78 -11.55 28.30
C SER A 76 31.24 -11.53 28.80
N PRO A 77 31.60 -10.71 29.80
CA PRO A 77 32.96 -10.69 30.37
C PRO A 77 33.28 -11.90 31.27
N ALA A 78 32.26 -12.63 31.74
CA ALA A 78 32.39 -13.75 32.66
C ALA A 78 31.24 -14.76 32.49
N ASP A 79 31.38 -15.94 33.09
CA ASP A 79 30.28 -16.90 33.19
C ASP A 79 29.29 -16.44 34.27
N GLY A 80 27.98 -16.52 33.98
CA GLY A 80 26.95 -16.13 34.94
C GLY A 80 25.58 -15.83 34.34
N GLU A 81 24.81 -15.02 35.06
CA GLU A 81 23.48 -14.57 34.65
C GLU A 81 23.54 -13.11 34.20
N LEU A 82 23.16 -12.86 32.94
CA LEU A 82 22.95 -11.53 32.41
C LEU A 82 21.64 -10.94 32.95
N VAL A 83 21.74 -9.73 33.49
CA VAL A 83 20.64 -8.89 33.96
C VAL A 83 20.68 -7.59 33.15
N LEU A 84 19.65 -7.34 32.35
CA LEU A 84 19.54 -6.09 31.60
C LEU A 84 19.17 -4.94 32.53
N LEU A 85 19.85 -3.80 32.37
CA LEU A 85 19.56 -2.58 33.11
C LEU A 85 18.63 -1.62 32.35
N LEU A 86 18.45 -1.88 31.05
CA LEU A 86 17.67 -1.08 30.10
C LEU A 86 16.76 -1.98 29.27
N LYS A 87 15.76 -1.38 28.62
CA LYS A 87 14.81 -2.13 27.79
C LYS A 87 15.37 -2.37 26.39
N PRO A 88 15.10 -3.54 25.77
CA PRO A 88 15.37 -3.72 24.34
C PRO A 88 14.65 -2.65 23.51
N GLY A 89 15.33 -2.08 22.53
CA GLY A 89 14.85 -0.94 21.74
C GLY A 89 15.19 0.43 22.34
N GLU A 90 15.77 0.49 23.55
CA GLU A 90 16.17 1.75 24.16
C GLU A 90 17.48 2.29 23.55
N ARG A 91 17.55 3.63 23.42
CA ARG A 91 18.74 4.33 22.91
C ARG A 91 19.77 4.50 24.02
N VAL A 92 21.02 4.22 23.70
CA VAL A 92 22.17 4.35 24.60
C VAL A 92 23.26 5.22 24.01
N ARG A 93 24.07 5.82 24.88
CA ARG A 93 25.32 6.50 24.56
C ARG A 93 26.51 5.64 24.98
N ALA A 94 27.66 5.91 24.39
CA ALA A 94 28.91 5.27 24.79
C ALA A 94 29.17 5.49 26.29
N GLY A 95 29.50 4.41 27.01
CA GLY A 95 29.77 4.41 28.45
C GLY A 95 28.56 4.10 29.34
N ASP A 96 27.34 4.17 28.82
CA ASP A 96 26.11 3.88 29.57
C ASP A 96 26.12 2.43 30.09
N ASN A 97 25.58 2.22 31.28
CA ASN A 97 25.45 0.89 31.88
C ASN A 97 24.23 0.19 31.27
N ILE A 98 24.45 -0.87 30.50
CA ILE A 98 23.39 -1.52 29.72
C ILE A 98 22.95 -2.86 30.30
N ALA A 99 23.87 -3.58 30.94
CA ALA A 99 23.60 -4.86 31.57
C ALA A 99 24.63 -5.14 32.67
N GLU A 100 24.35 -6.14 33.49
CA GLU A 100 25.23 -6.66 34.52
C GLU A 100 25.28 -8.18 34.38
N VAL A 101 26.48 -8.78 34.48
CA VAL A 101 26.64 -10.23 34.56
C VAL A 101 26.95 -10.60 36.00
N ARG A 102 26.06 -11.38 36.62
CA ARG A 102 26.21 -11.87 37.99
C ARG A 102 26.79 -13.27 37.95
N THR A 103 28.00 -13.43 38.48
CA THR A 103 28.61 -14.76 38.63
C THR A 103 27.87 -15.52 39.71
N ILE A 104 27.55 -16.79 39.46
CA ILE A 104 27.02 -17.66 40.51
C ILE A 104 28.20 -17.97 41.44
N GLY A 105 28.11 -17.54 42.71
CA GLY A 105 29.05 -17.98 43.74
C GLY A 105 28.75 -19.44 44.04
N GLU A 106 29.46 -20.37 43.41
CA GLU A 106 29.23 -21.81 43.56
C GLU A 106 29.72 -22.35 44.92
N ASP A 107 30.51 -21.58 45.68
CA ASP A 107 31.06 -21.97 46.99
C ASP A 107 30.55 -21.13 48.17
N TRP A 108 30.29 -21.83 49.29
CA TRP A 108 29.93 -21.22 50.57
C TRP A 108 31.03 -20.24 51.04
N GLY A 109 30.69 -18.95 51.07
CA GLY A 109 31.56 -17.88 51.58
C GLY A 109 32.24 -17.02 50.53
N ILE A 110 32.08 -17.29 49.23
CA ILE A 110 32.54 -16.39 48.16
C ILE A 110 31.41 -15.44 47.77
N PRO A 111 31.56 -14.11 47.94
CA PRO A 111 30.51 -13.18 47.54
C PRO A 111 30.32 -13.22 46.02
N ALA A 112 29.06 -13.25 45.59
CA ALA A 112 28.71 -13.12 44.18
C ALA A 112 29.34 -11.84 43.61
N ARG A 113 30.16 -11.99 42.57
CA ARG A 113 30.74 -10.86 41.85
C ARG A 113 29.82 -10.46 40.72
N SER A 114 29.80 -9.17 40.43
CA SER A 114 29.12 -8.67 39.25
C SER A 114 30.06 -7.88 38.36
N ALA A 115 29.88 -8.07 37.05
CA ALA A 115 30.62 -7.37 36.03
C ALA A 115 29.65 -6.51 35.22
N LEU A 116 29.89 -5.20 35.24
CA LEU A 116 29.06 -4.23 34.54
C LEU A 116 29.41 -4.23 33.05
N ILE A 117 28.40 -4.35 32.21
CA ILE A 117 28.53 -4.19 30.77
C ILE A 117 28.16 -2.75 30.42
N ARG A 118 29.08 -2.08 29.74
CA ARG A 118 28.90 -0.70 29.25
C ARG A 118 28.75 -0.68 27.75
N ALA A 119 27.96 0.26 27.25
CA ALA A 119 27.84 0.51 25.82
C ALA A 119 29.19 0.97 25.25
N THR A 120 29.65 0.31 24.18
CA THR A 120 30.90 0.66 23.47
C THR A 120 30.71 1.82 22.49
N GLY A 121 29.46 2.15 22.15
CA GLY A 121 29.10 3.19 21.21
C GLY A 121 27.69 3.71 21.44
N THR A 122 27.26 4.66 20.60
CA THR A 122 25.88 5.17 20.61
C THR A 122 25.02 4.33 19.68
N GLY A 123 23.79 4.02 20.09
CA GLY A 123 22.87 3.26 19.25
C GLY A 123 21.63 2.79 20.01
N VAL A 124 21.00 1.72 19.51
CA VAL A 124 19.82 1.09 20.10
C VAL A 124 20.16 -0.32 20.57
N ILE A 125 19.75 -0.70 21.77
CA ILE A 125 19.97 -2.05 22.29
C ILE A 125 19.06 -3.04 21.56
N ASN A 126 19.63 -4.14 21.09
CA ASN A 126 18.89 -5.27 20.57
C ASN A 126 19.50 -6.57 21.10
N LEU A 127 18.66 -7.54 21.44
CA LEU A 127 19.09 -8.85 21.96
C LEU A 127 19.14 -9.93 20.89
N ALA A 128 18.70 -9.56 19.70
CA ALA A 128 18.64 -10.40 18.52
C ALA A 128 20.03 -10.58 17.89
N VAL A 129 20.93 -11.32 18.56
CA VAL A 129 22.26 -11.65 18.00
C VAL A 129 22.16 -12.91 17.15
N ASP A 130 22.58 -12.84 15.90
CA ASP A 130 22.56 -13.98 14.96
C ASP A 130 23.87 -14.25 14.23
N GLY A 131 24.92 -13.49 14.52
CA GLY A 131 26.22 -13.66 13.92
C GLY A 131 26.40 -12.90 12.61
N LEU A 132 25.39 -12.16 12.14
CA LEU A 132 25.49 -11.33 10.94
C LEU A 132 25.90 -9.88 11.22
N GLU A 133 26.07 -9.50 12.50
CA GLU A 133 26.34 -8.12 12.91
C GLU A 133 27.62 -7.52 12.28
N GLY A 134 28.67 -8.33 12.12
CA GLY A 134 29.92 -7.93 11.45
C GLY A 134 29.95 -8.25 9.95
N VAL A 135 28.96 -8.96 9.44
CA VAL A 135 28.90 -9.47 8.07
C VAL A 135 28.02 -8.57 7.20
N LEU A 136 26.87 -8.14 7.71
CA LEU A 136 25.97 -7.21 7.02
C LEU A 136 26.27 -5.76 7.45
N ASN A 137 27.46 -5.28 7.07
CA ASN A 137 27.94 -3.95 7.42
C ASN A 137 27.93 -2.98 6.20
N PRO A 138 27.40 -1.75 6.33
CA PRO A 138 27.43 -0.73 5.28
C PRO A 138 28.83 -0.37 4.76
N ALA A 139 29.90 -0.61 5.52
CA ALA A 139 31.27 -0.32 5.11
C ALA A 139 31.86 -1.39 4.17
N GLN A 140 31.19 -2.53 3.99
CA GLN A 140 31.69 -3.62 3.16
C GLN A 140 31.54 -3.28 1.68
N THR A 141 32.56 -3.57 0.87
CA THR A 141 32.55 -3.24 -0.57
C THR A 141 31.64 -4.17 -1.38
N ASP A 142 31.55 -5.44 -0.99
CA ASP A 142 30.80 -6.47 -1.73
C ASP A 142 29.51 -6.89 -1.01
N ILE A 143 28.77 -5.92 -0.48
CA ILE A 143 27.51 -6.14 0.27
C ILE A 143 26.55 -7.08 -0.46
N LEU A 144 26.44 -6.96 -1.79
CA LEU A 144 25.52 -7.78 -2.57
C LEU A 144 25.90 -9.26 -2.61
N GLU A 145 27.19 -9.59 -2.65
CA GLU A 145 27.64 -10.97 -2.60
C GLU A 145 27.33 -11.59 -1.23
N VAL A 146 27.60 -10.82 -0.18
CA VAL A 146 27.32 -11.21 1.20
C VAL A 146 25.83 -11.43 1.43
N VAL A 147 24.97 -10.56 0.91
CA VAL A 147 23.51 -10.69 1.02
C VAL A 147 23.03 -11.98 0.35
N LYS A 148 23.52 -12.29 -0.86
CA LYS A 148 23.14 -13.51 -1.59
C LYS A 148 23.51 -14.78 -0.81
N LEU A 149 24.66 -14.79 -0.13
CA LEU A 149 25.11 -15.93 0.67
C LEU A 149 24.31 -16.09 1.97
N ASN A 150 23.85 -14.99 2.58
CA ASN A 150 23.23 -14.97 3.90
C ASN A 150 21.69 -14.99 3.91
N GLN A 151 21.02 -15.17 2.77
CA GLN A 151 19.56 -15.39 2.73
C GLN A 151 19.08 -16.66 3.44
N VAL A 152 20.00 -17.42 4.04
CA VAL A 152 19.72 -18.64 4.80
C VAL A 152 19.32 -18.31 6.25
N LYS A 153 18.01 -18.18 6.47
CA LYS A 153 17.26 -18.36 7.73
C LYS A 153 17.77 -17.60 8.97
N THR A 154 17.18 -16.44 9.23
CA THR A 154 17.12 -15.87 10.59
C THR A 154 16.26 -16.77 11.47
N LYS A 155 16.86 -17.42 12.49
CA LYS A 155 16.09 -18.07 13.56
C LYS A 155 15.35 -16.98 14.33
N GLY A 156 14.07 -17.22 14.63
CA GLY A 156 13.27 -16.33 15.47
C GLY A 156 13.98 -16.11 16.81
N TYR A 157 14.10 -14.84 17.20
CA TYR A 157 14.77 -14.45 18.42
C TYR A 157 13.86 -14.71 19.62
N ALA A 158 14.45 -15.12 20.74
CA ALA A 158 13.75 -15.09 22.02
C ALA A 158 13.50 -13.63 22.40
N VAL A 159 12.24 -13.23 22.51
CA VAL A 159 11.87 -11.94 23.12
C VAL A 159 12.23 -12.02 24.59
N VAL A 160 13.34 -11.40 24.97
CA VAL A 160 13.77 -11.36 26.36
C VAL A 160 12.96 -10.27 27.07
N ARG A 161 12.31 -10.64 28.17
CA ARG A 161 11.51 -9.71 28.98
C ARG A 161 12.38 -9.01 30.01
N GLU A 162 11.96 -7.82 30.42
CA GLU A 162 12.54 -7.08 31.54
C GLU A 162 12.59 -7.97 32.79
N GLY A 163 13.77 -8.08 33.41
CA GLY A 163 14.01 -8.96 34.57
C GLY A 163 14.25 -10.44 34.27
N GLN A 164 14.22 -10.86 32.99
CA GLN A 164 14.58 -12.22 32.62
C GLN A 164 16.10 -12.44 32.78
N ARG A 165 16.45 -13.45 33.59
CA ARG A 165 17.84 -13.88 33.78
C ARG A 165 18.24 -14.78 32.61
N ILE A 166 19.27 -14.36 31.88
CA ILE A 166 19.80 -15.14 30.76
C ILE A 166 21.14 -15.71 31.19
N LYS A 167 21.27 -17.04 31.22
CA LYS A 167 22.57 -17.67 31.43
C LYS A 167 23.48 -17.37 30.25
N CYS A 168 24.72 -16.97 30.54
CA CYS A 168 25.71 -16.64 29.54
C CYS A 168 27.09 -17.14 29.97
N SER A 169 27.89 -17.55 29.00
CA SER A 169 29.29 -17.92 29.18
C SER A 169 30.22 -16.76 28.81
N LYS A 170 31.41 -16.73 29.38
CA LYS A 170 32.45 -15.76 29.02
C LYS A 170 32.73 -15.81 27.51
N GLY A 171 32.75 -14.63 26.88
CA GLY A 171 32.94 -14.48 25.43
C GLY A 171 31.68 -14.75 24.59
N GLN A 172 30.60 -15.28 25.17
CA GLN A 172 29.34 -15.45 24.46
C GLN A 172 28.75 -14.10 24.10
N ALA A 173 28.30 -13.95 22.85
CA ALA A 173 27.54 -12.79 22.44
C ALA A 173 26.17 -12.76 23.16
N VAL A 174 25.90 -11.65 23.86
CA VAL A 174 24.72 -11.53 24.73
C VAL A 174 23.72 -10.48 24.25
N LEU A 175 24.19 -9.44 23.58
CA LEU A 175 23.37 -8.39 22.98
C LEU A 175 24.16 -7.68 21.88
N LYS A 176 23.49 -6.79 21.16
CA LYS A 176 24.12 -5.87 20.20
C LYS A 176 23.64 -4.44 20.37
N ILE A 177 24.48 -3.51 19.93
CA ILE A 177 24.14 -2.11 19.77
C ILE A 177 24.00 -1.85 18.28
N VAL A 178 22.82 -1.42 17.86
CA VAL A 178 22.51 -1.09 16.46
C VAL A 178 22.70 0.41 16.26
N ASP A 179 23.56 0.81 15.33
CA ASP A 179 23.75 2.20 14.96
C ASP A 179 22.49 2.74 14.25
N ASN A 180 21.88 3.76 14.86
CA ASN A 180 20.69 4.43 14.34
C ASN A 180 20.96 5.87 13.87
N LEU A 181 22.22 6.27 13.77
CA LEU A 181 22.67 7.58 13.30
C LEU A 181 23.19 7.49 11.86
N SER A 182 23.75 6.34 11.49
CA SER A 182 24.19 6.08 10.12
C SER A 182 23.00 5.82 9.18
N PRO A 183 23.16 6.08 7.87
CA PRO A 183 22.17 5.71 6.88
C PRO A 183 21.91 4.20 6.88
N LEU A 184 20.64 3.83 6.72
CA LEU A 184 20.23 2.45 6.53
C LEU A 184 20.48 2.05 5.07
N ILE A 185 21.10 0.91 4.84
CA ILE A 185 21.25 0.35 3.50
C ILE A 185 20.20 -0.75 3.30
N ILE A 186 19.51 -0.72 2.17
CA ILE A 186 18.54 -1.74 1.75
C ILE A 186 19.08 -2.38 0.48
N ALA A 187 19.34 -3.69 0.53
CA ALA A 187 19.69 -4.48 -0.64
C ALA A 187 18.49 -5.31 -1.08
N LEU A 188 18.03 -5.12 -2.31
CA LEU A 188 16.87 -5.82 -2.87
C LEU A 188 17.08 -6.15 -4.35
N GLN A 189 16.34 -7.15 -4.83
CA GLN A 189 16.27 -7.45 -6.26
C GLN A 189 15.24 -6.52 -6.91
N ALA A 190 15.63 -5.86 -8.01
CA ALA A 190 14.74 -5.02 -8.79
C ALA A 190 13.55 -5.85 -9.31
N PRO A 191 12.31 -5.45 -9.03
CA PRO A 191 11.15 -6.17 -9.51
C PRO A 191 11.02 -6.05 -11.02
N GLY A 192 10.44 -7.09 -11.64
CA GLY A 192 10.22 -7.13 -13.09
C GLY A 192 9.42 -5.92 -13.59
N GLY A 193 9.92 -5.28 -14.64
CA GLY A 193 9.27 -4.09 -15.24
C GLY A 193 9.43 -2.79 -14.45
N PHE A 194 10.28 -2.76 -13.42
CA PHE A 194 10.63 -1.52 -12.72
C PHE A 194 11.45 -0.59 -13.65
N PRO A 195 11.18 0.74 -13.68
CA PRO A 195 11.78 1.60 -14.69
C PRO A 195 13.29 1.81 -14.53
N ALA A 196 14.05 1.50 -15.59
CA ALA A 196 15.51 1.64 -15.62
C ALA A 196 16.02 3.08 -15.43
N GLY A 197 15.18 4.08 -15.71
CA GLY A 197 15.50 5.49 -15.48
C GLY A 197 15.76 5.81 -14.00
N VAL A 198 15.07 5.12 -13.08
CA VAL A 198 15.18 5.32 -11.63
C VAL A 198 16.26 4.43 -11.00
N MET A 199 16.77 3.45 -11.76
CA MET A 199 17.78 2.48 -11.30
C MET A 199 19.21 2.94 -11.64
N LYS A 200 19.57 4.19 -11.39
CA LYS A 200 20.93 4.69 -11.63
C LYS A 200 21.53 5.23 -10.35
N LYS A 201 22.83 5.06 -10.16
CA LYS A 201 23.54 5.60 -8.99
C LYS A 201 23.25 7.09 -8.82
N GLY A 202 22.92 7.49 -7.59
CA GLY A 202 22.59 8.86 -7.22
C GLY A 202 21.12 9.25 -7.45
N GLU A 203 20.36 8.47 -8.22
CA GLU A 203 18.92 8.75 -8.42
C GLU A 203 18.15 8.54 -7.12
N SER A 204 17.15 9.40 -6.92
CA SER A 204 16.21 9.28 -5.82
C SER A 204 15.20 8.19 -6.12
N ILE A 205 14.94 7.34 -5.13
CA ILE A 205 13.90 6.32 -5.19
C ILE A 205 12.95 6.50 -4.02
N THR A 206 11.66 6.46 -4.34
CA THR A 206 10.58 6.47 -3.36
C THR A 206 10.08 5.04 -3.19
N MET A 207 9.84 4.63 -1.95
CA MET A 207 9.23 3.36 -1.62
C MET A 207 8.19 3.54 -0.52
N LEU A 208 7.25 2.63 -0.42
CA LEU A 208 6.33 2.55 0.72
C LEU A 208 6.70 1.37 1.59
N TRP A 209 6.69 1.60 2.89
CA TRP A 209 6.82 0.57 3.93
C TRP A 209 5.65 0.74 4.90
N GLU A 210 4.78 -0.27 5.00
CA GLU A 210 3.54 -0.17 5.80
C GLU A 210 2.72 1.10 5.50
N ASN A 211 2.56 1.44 4.22
CA ASN A 211 1.93 2.69 3.72
C ASN A 211 2.66 4.00 4.07
N GLN A 212 3.82 3.96 4.73
CA GLN A 212 4.65 5.13 4.99
C GLN A 212 5.62 5.36 3.83
N GLU A 213 5.68 6.59 3.32
CA GLU A 213 6.60 6.95 2.24
C GLU A 213 8.02 7.13 2.77
N LEU A 214 8.95 6.36 2.22
CA LEU A 214 10.38 6.46 2.47
C LEU A 214 11.07 6.95 1.19
N THR A 215 12.04 7.83 1.36
CA THR A 215 12.86 8.33 0.25
C THR A 215 14.31 7.99 0.52
N GLY A 216 14.95 7.39 -0.48
CA GLY A 216 16.36 7.05 -0.45
C GLY A 216 17.03 7.36 -1.78
N SER A 217 18.32 7.09 -1.86
CA SER A 217 19.11 7.23 -3.08
C SER A 217 19.76 5.91 -3.46
N ILE A 218 19.88 5.62 -4.75
CA ILE A 218 20.63 4.47 -5.24
C ILE A 218 22.12 4.67 -4.93
N ALA A 219 22.68 3.84 -4.06
CA ALA A 219 24.04 3.99 -3.54
C ALA A 219 25.11 3.61 -4.59
N GLU A 220 24.81 2.61 -5.41
CA GLU A 220 25.73 2.01 -6.38
C GLU A 220 25.03 1.74 -7.70
N ASN A 221 25.79 1.63 -8.79
CA ASN A 221 25.20 1.20 -10.05
C ASN A 221 24.64 -0.21 -9.88
N PRO A 222 23.42 -0.49 -10.34
CA PRO A 222 22.84 -1.80 -10.14
C PRO A 222 23.71 -2.91 -10.73
N VAL A 223 23.96 -3.94 -9.93
CA VAL A 223 24.70 -5.10 -10.40
C VAL A 223 23.71 -6.05 -11.07
N VAL A 224 23.94 -6.30 -12.36
CA VAL A 224 23.15 -7.27 -13.13
C VAL A 224 23.75 -8.65 -12.93
N SER A 225 22.97 -9.55 -12.35
CA SER A 225 23.28 -10.98 -12.27
C SER A 225 22.49 -11.70 -13.35
N SER A 226 23.17 -12.51 -14.17
CA SER A 226 22.52 -13.33 -15.20
C SER A 226 21.52 -14.34 -14.62
N THR A 227 21.70 -14.76 -13.37
CA THR A 227 20.89 -15.79 -12.70
C THR A 227 19.82 -15.22 -11.77
N THR A 228 20.05 -14.03 -11.20
CA THR A 228 19.21 -13.46 -10.12
C THR A 228 18.77 -12.02 -10.38
N GLY A 229 18.78 -11.59 -11.64
CA GLY A 229 18.30 -10.27 -12.05
C GLY A 229 19.16 -9.11 -11.55
N GLN A 230 18.61 -7.90 -11.67
CA GLN A 230 19.29 -6.66 -11.30
C GLN A 230 19.10 -6.38 -9.81
N TRP A 231 20.18 -6.05 -9.10
CA TRP A 231 20.16 -5.73 -7.67
C TRP A 231 20.25 -4.22 -7.44
N LEU A 232 19.45 -3.71 -6.51
CA LEU A 232 19.48 -2.32 -6.05
C LEU A 232 20.04 -2.26 -4.63
N VAL A 233 20.97 -1.33 -4.42
CA VAL A 233 21.46 -0.93 -3.11
C VAL A 233 20.95 0.48 -2.86
N ILE A 234 20.04 0.63 -1.90
CA ILE A 234 19.36 1.88 -1.61
C ILE A 234 19.83 2.39 -0.26
N ARG A 235 20.19 3.67 -0.19
CA ARG A 235 20.58 4.35 1.04
C ARG A 235 19.45 5.23 1.54
N LEU A 236 19.01 5.01 2.77
CA LEU A 236 18.00 5.82 3.45
C LEU A 236 18.66 6.63 4.58
N HIS A 237 18.52 7.95 4.52
CA HIS A 237 18.99 8.86 5.57
C HIS A 237 17.96 9.07 6.69
N SER A 238 16.68 8.89 6.39
CA SER A 238 15.59 9.00 7.35
C SER A 238 14.69 7.77 7.21
N TYR A 239 14.41 7.11 8.33
CA TYR A 239 13.64 5.88 8.36
C TYR A 239 12.99 5.68 9.74
N PRO A 240 11.85 4.98 9.83
CA PRO A 240 11.21 4.64 11.09
C PRO A 240 12.10 3.80 12.00
N ALA A 241 12.06 4.06 13.31
CA ALA A 241 12.83 3.30 14.30
C ALA A 241 12.53 1.80 14.28
N ASN A 242 11.31 1.40 13.91
CA ASN A 242 10.90 -0.01 13.84
C ASN A 242 11.74 -0.83 12.86
N LEU A 243 12.28 -0.19 11.81
CA LEU A 243 13.18 -0.86 10.88
C LEU A 243 14.49 -1.30 11.55
N MET A 244 14.88 -0.72 12.70
CA MET A 244 16.09 -1.09 13.46
C MET A 244 16.07 -2.48 14.07
N SER A 245 14.89 -3.08 14.23
CA SER A 245 14.74 -4.34 14.95
C SER A 245 14.59 -5.56 14.02
N ILE A 246 14.39 -5.33 12.72
CA ILE A 246 14.16 -6.38 11.71
C ILE A 246 15.31 -6.46 10.71
N ARG A 247 15.57 -7.63 10.11
CA ARG A 247 16.64 -7.82 9.10
C ARG A 247 16.15 -7.76 7.66
N SER A 248 14.86 -7.95 7.43
CA SER A 248 14.27 -7.89 6.10
C SER A 248 12.84 -7.38 6.20
N SER A 249 12.37 -6.77 5.12
CA SER A 249 10.99 -6.34 5.00
C SER A 249 10.57 -6.23 3.53
N SER A 250 9.26 -6.27 3.32
CA SER A 250 8.66 -6.01 2.01
C SER A 250 8.50 -4.51 1.80
N PHE A 251 8.82 -4.04 0.60
CA PHE A 251 8.71 -2.65 0.20
C PHE A 251 7.95 -2.54 -1.12
N GLU A 252 7.13 -1.50 -1.25
CA GLU A 252 6.47 -1.13 -2.50
C GLU A 252 7.26 -0.01 -3.17
N LEU A 253 8.07 -0.34 -4.17
CA LEU A 253 8.85 0.65 -4.92
C LEU A 253 7.94 1.45 -5.85
N VAL A 254 8.04 2.77 -5.81
CA VAL A 254 7.28 3.67 -6.70
C VAL A 254 8.04 3.81 -8.02
N GLY A 255 7.58 3.10 -9.06
CA GLY A 255 8.21 3.16 -10.38
C GLY A 255 7.76 4.36 -11.21
N GLY A 256 6.61 4.94 -10.90
CA GLY A 256 6.11 6.11 -11.61
C GLY A 256 4.91 6.71 -10.89
N LYS A 257 4.65 7.97 -11.21
CA LYS A 257 3.58 8.76 -10.65
C LYS A 257 2.80 9.42 -11.78
N VAL A 258 1.48 9.34 -11.73
CA VAL A 258 0.58 9.97 -12.72
C VAL A 258 -0.44 10.80 -11.98
N SER A 259 -0.41 12.11 -12.18
CA SER A 259 -1.36 13.04 -11.58
C SER A 259 -2.57 13.30 -12.49
N GLY A 260 -3.74 13.48 -11.90
CA GLY A 260 -4.97 13.83 -12.62
C GLY A 260 -6.21 13.73 -11.74
N CYS A 261 -7.40 13.85 -12.33
CA CYS A 261 -8.62 13.44 -11.63
C CYS A 261 -8.71 11.91 -11.68
N ILE A 262 -8.85 11.28 -10.51
CA ILE A 262 -8.88 9.83 -10.40
C ILE A 262 -10.29 9.31 -10.66
N VAL A 263 -10.39 8.37 -11.60
CA VAL A 263 -11.63 7.71 -11.98
C VAL A 263 -11.45 6.20 -12.01
N SER A 264 -12.55 5.46 -11.87
CA SER A 264 -12.53 4.03 -12.15
C SER A 264 -12.36 3.79 -13.64
N ALA A 265 -11.44 2.90 -14.04
CA ALA A 265 -11.24 2.55 -15.44
C ALA A 265 -12.53 2.04 -16.12
N LYS A 266 -13.45 1.43 -15.36
CA LYS A 266 -14.75 0.94 -15.86
C LYS A 266 -15.73 2.05 -16.23
N SER A 267 -15.48 3.28 -15.78
CA SER A 267 -16.30 4.44 -16.13
C SER A 267 -15.93 5.07 -17.48
N LEU A 268 -14.75 4.73 -18.02
CA LEU A 268 -14.27 5.24 -19.30
C LEU A 268 -15.03 4.57 -20.45
N VAL A 269 -15.57 5.40 -21.34
CA VAL A 269 -16.36 4.95 -22.49
C VAL A 269 -15.75 5.53 -23.76
N LYS A 270 -15.45 4.66 -24.71
CA LYS A 270 -14.90 5.04 -26.00
C LYS A 270 -16.00 5.39 -26.99
N LYS A 271 -15.96 6.60 -27.56
CA LYS A 271 -16.83 7.05 -28.66
C LYS A 271 -15.97 7.66 -29.77
N GLY A 272 -16.17 7.22 -31.01
CA GLY A 272 -15.43 7.75 -32.17
C GLY A 272 -13.91 7.63 -32.05
N GLY A 273 -13.41 6.61 -31.34
CA GLY A 273 -11.97 6.42 -31.12
C GLY A 273 -11.39 7.18 -29.93
N GLN A 274 -12.13 8.11 -29.32
CA GLN A 274 -11.71 8.90 -28.16
C GLN A 274 -12.30 8.34 -26.86
N GLU A 275 -11.54 8.39 -25.78
CA GLU A 275 -12.05 8.06 -24.44
C GLU A 275 -12.76 9.26 -23.82
N GLY A 276 -13.76 8.97 -23.00
CA GLY A 276 -14.53 9.99 -22.32
C GLY A 276 -15.32 9.44 -21.14
N LEU A 277 -15.88 10.35 -20.37
CA LEU A 277 -16.70 10.07 -19.19
C LEU A 277 -18.10 10.61 -19.39
N TYR A 278 -19.08 9.93 -18.83
CA TYR A 278 -20.40 10.51 -18.67
C TYR A 278 -20.42 11.37 -17.41
N ILE A 279 -20.60 12.68 -17.60
CA ILE A 279 -20.72 13.66 -16.52
C ILE A 279 -22.20 13.86 -16.21
N MET A 280 -22.53 13.83 -14.92
CA MET A 280 -23.89 14.09 -14.43
C MET A 280 -23.97 15.51 -13.89
N THR A 281 -24.84 16.31 -14.50
CA THR A 281 -25.25 17.61 -13.97
C THR A 281 -26.61 17.48 -13.29
N LYS A 282 -27.12 18.55 -12.67
CA LYS A 282 -28.45 18.57 -12.03
C LYS A 282 -29.59 18.17 -12.98
N GLN A 283 -29.42 18.31 -14.29
CA GLN A 283 -30.52 18.23 -15.26
C GLN A 283 -30.27 17.22 -16.39
N SER A 284 -29.04 16.75 -16.60
CA SER A 284 -28.73 15.82 -17.69
C SER A 284 -27.42 15.06 -17.48
N ILE A 285 -27.30 13.93 -18.18
CA ILE A 285 -26.07 13.17 -18.33
C ILE A 285 -25.56 13.38 -19.77
N HIS A 286 -24.30 13.78 -19.92
CA HIS A 286 -23.68 13.93 -21.24
C HIS A 286 -22.26 13.36 -21.24
N TRP A 287 -21.82 12.91 -22.42
CA TRP A 287 -20.48 12.36 -22.59
C TRP A 287 -19.49 13.49 -22.87
N VAL A 288 -18.37 13.47 -22.16
CA VAL A 288 -17.29 14.45 -22.25
C VAL A 288 -15.99 13.72 -22.60
N PRO A 289 -15.26 14.14 -23.65
CA PRO A 289 -13.97 13.55 -23.98
C PRO A 289 -12.94 13.85 -22.89
N VAL A 290 -12.08 12.87 -22.59
CA VAL A 290 -11.01 13.02 -21.60
C VAL A 290 -9.70 12.51 -22.15
N LYS A 291 -8.60 13.11 -21.71
CA LYS A 291 -7.26 12.58 -21.93
C LYS A 291 -6.89 11.68 -20.76
N VAL A 292 -6.57 10.43 -21.05
CA VAL A 292 -6.03 9.49 -20.06
C VAL A 292 -4.54 9.74 -19.91
N GLU A 293 -4.13 10.28 -18.76
CA GLU A 293 -2.71 10.52 -18.46
C GLU A 293 -2.00 9.22 -18.04
N GLY A 294 -2.76 8.26 -17.50
CA GLY A 294 -2.28 6.92 -17.20
C GLY A 294 -3.29 6.10 -16.42
N ALA A 295 -3.06 4.79 -16.36
CA ALA A 295 -3.89 3.86 -15.61
C ALA A 295 -3.02 2.96 -14.73
N VAL A 296 -3.52 2.70 -13.52
CA VAL A 296 -2.91 1.79 -12.55
C VAL A 296 -4.03 0.94 -11.95
N ASN A 297 -3.94 -0.38 -12.12
CA ASN A 297 -4.96 -1.34 -11.70
C ASN A 297 -6.35 -0.96 -12.28
N ASP A 298 -7.38 -0.87 -11.42
CA ASP A 298 -8.76 -0.51 -11.79
C ASP A 298 -9.01 1.02 -11.85
N SER A 299 -7.97 1.84 -11.74
CA SER A 299 -8.07 3.31 -11.71
C SER A 299 -7.30 3.96 -12.85
N ALA A 300 -7.81 5.10 -13.31
CA ALA A 300 -7.17 5.95 -14.31
C ALA A 300 -7.10 7.39 -13.82
N ALA A 301 -5.99 8.06 -14.13
CA ALA A 301 -5.83 9.50 -13.96
C ALA A 301 -6.18 10.17 -15.28
N VAL A 302 -7.15 11.09 -15.25
CA VAL A 302 -7.64 11.77 -16.44
C VAL A 302 -7.57 13.28 -16.31
N SER A 303 -7.47 13.95 -17.45
CA SER A 303 -7.50 15.41 -17.58
C SER A 303 -8.43 15.81 -18.73
N GLY A 304 -8.94 17.04 -18.67
CA GLY A 304 -9.84 17.58 -19.69
C GLY A 304 -10.42 18.93 -19.27
N GLU A 305 -10.95 19.68 -20.23
CA GLU A 305 -11.46 21.04 -20.00
C GLU A 305 -12.63 21.08 -18.99
N GLN A 306 -13.48 20.06 -18.99
CA GLN A 306 -14.64 19.93 -18.11
C GLN A 306 -14.42 18.93 -16.96
N ILE A 307 -13.17 18.53 -16.74
CA ILE A 307 -12.78 17.54 -15.71
C ILE A 307 -12.10 18.30 -14.57
N ALA A 308 -12.87 18.55 -13.52
CA ALA A 308 -12.40 19.23 -12.32
C ALA A 308 -12.85 18.49 -11.05
N PRO A 309 -12.10 18.60 -9.94
CA PRO A 309 -12.52 18.03 -8.67
C PRO A 309 -13.93 18.50 -8.24
N GLY A 310 -14.74 17.57 -7.73
CA GLY A 310 -16.11 17.82 -7.31
C GLY A 310 -17.18 17.64 -8.40
N VAL A 311 -16.79 17.54 -9.67
CA VAL A 311 -17.73 17.21 -10.76
C VAL A 311 -18.17 15.75 -10.64
N SER A 312 -19.47 15.50 -10.74
CA SER A 312 -20.04 14.15 -10.65
C SER A 312 -19.94 13.41 -11.99
N TYR A 313 -19.46 12.17 -11.95
CA TYR A 313 -19.37 11.29 -13.12
C TYR A 313 -20.06 9.95 -12.87
N VAL A 314 -20.44 9.26 -13.94
CA VAL A 314 -21.14 7.97 -13.89
C VAL A 314 -20.15 6.83 -13.73
N LEU A 315 -20.35 5.99 -12.71
CA LEU A 315 -19.49 4.83 -12.40
C LEU A 315 -19.85 3.58 -13.20
N ASN A 316 -21.11 3.42 -13.60
CA ASN A 316 -21.64 2.23 -14.29
C ASN A 316 -22.27 2.59 -15.65
N PRO A 317 -21.46 3.03 -16.63
CA PRO A 317 -21.97 3.56 -17.89
C PRO A 317 -22.70 2.53 -18.77
N ASN A 318 -22.54 1.23 -18.54
CA ASN A 318 -23.19 0.19 -19.33
C ASN A 318 -24.72 0.33 -19.38
N TRP A 319 -25.35 0.83 -18.31
CA TRP A 319 -26.80 1.09 -18.27
C TRP A 319 -27.24 2.20 -19.23
N LEU A 320 -26.34 3.14 -19.55
CA LEU A 320 -26.59 4.21 -20.53
C LEU A 320 -26.37 3.74 -21.98
N LEU A 321 -25.61 2.67 -22.18
CA LEU A 321 -25.29 2.15 -23.52
C LEU A 321 -26.34 1.16 -24.03
N THR A 322 -27.01 0.42 -23.15
CA THR A 322 -28.09 -0.52 -23.50
C THR A 322 -29.45 0.13 -23.78
N GLY A 323 -29.53 1.47 -23.73
CA GLY A 323 -30.75 2.22 -23.98
C GLY A 323 -30.87 2.83 -25.39
N ASN A 324 -29.95 2.52 -26.30
CA ASN A 324 -29.97 2.94 -27.71
C ASN A 324 -30.38 1.79 -28.63
#